data_AF-A0A357Z494-F1
#
_entry.id   AF-A0A357Z494-F1
#
_cell.length_a   1.000
_cell.length_b   1.000
_cell.length_c   1.000
_cell.angle_alpha   90.00
_cell.angle_beta   90.00
_cell.angle_gamma   90.00
#
_symmetry.space_group_name_H-M   'P 1'
#
loop_
_entity.id
_entity.type
_entity.pdbx_description
1 polymer ?
#
loop_
_entity_poly.entity_id
_entity_poly.type
_entity_poly.pdbx_seq_one_letter_code
_entity_poly.pdbx_strand_id
1 'polypeptide(L)' 'MEKKEQLYEGKAKKVFATDDADFCIVDYKDDATAFNGLKKGTIAGKGVINNKMSNYLFRLLEKHGIPTHFVRQLSDRETL' A
#
# COMPACT_ATOMS: atom_id res chain seq x y z
N MET A 1 -14.44 -6.07 6.37
CA MET A 1 -13.34 -6.57 5.54
C MET A 1 -12.25 -7.06 6.46
N GLU A 2 -12.10 -8.37 6.46
CA GLU A 2 -11.21 -9.14 7.31
C GLU A 2 -9.91 -9.39 6.56
N LYS A 3 -8.77 -9.08 7.19
CA LYS A 3 -7.44 -9.36 6.62
C LYS A 3 -7.14 -10.85 6.76
N LYS A 4 -6.88 -11.53 5.65
CA LYS A 4 -6.54 -12.96 5.62
C LYS A 4 -5.05 -13.18 5.33
N GLU A 5 -4.72 -14.26 4.62
CA GLU A 5 -3.34 -14.66 4.34
C GLU A 5 -2.57 -13.61 3.53
N GLN A 6 -1.26 -13.56 3.73
CA GLN A 6 -0.37 -12.76 2.90
C GLN A 6 -0.20 -13.45 1.55
N LEU A 7 -0.61 -12.79 0.47
CA LEU A 7 -0.49 -13.28 -0.90
C LEU A 7 0.90 -13.02 -1.47
N TYR A 8 1.47 -11.85 -1.16
CA TYR A 8 2.73 -11.41 -1.72
C TYR A 8 3.45 -10.41 -0.82
N GLU A 9 4.77 -10.43 -0.86
CA GLU A 9 5.62 -9.39 -0.26
C GLU A 9 6.66 -8.89 -1.26
N GLY A 10 6.60 -7.60 -1.54
CA GLY A 10 7.58 -6.90 -2.35
C GLY A 10 8.59 -6.12 -1.50
N LYS A 11 9.41 -5.31 -2.18
CA LYS A 11 10.43 -4.47 -1.52
C LYS A 11 9.85 -3.43 -0.56
N ALA A 12 8.65 -2.91 -0.84
CA ALA A 12 8.06 -1.79 -0.10
C ALA A 12 6.63 -2.04 0.41
N LYS A 13 5.97 -3.12 0.00
CA LYS A 13 4.56 -3.39 0.30
C LYS A 13 4.35 -4.88 0.55
N LYS A 14 3.42 -5.21 1.43
CA LYS A 14 2.82 -6.54 1.58
C LYS A 14 1.39 -6.48 1.08
N VAL A 15 0.93 -7.56 0.45
CA VAL A 15 -0.43 -7.70 -0.08
C VAL A 15 -1.08 -8.88 0.62
N PHE A 16 -2.28 -8.67 1.16
CA PHE A 16 -3.05 -9.65 1.89
C PHE A 16 -4.40 -9.87 1.22
N ALA A 17 -4.87 -11.11 1.22
CA ALA A 17 -6.23 -11.46 0.83
C ALA A 17 -7.25 -10.87 1.82
N THR A 18 -8.51 -10.84 1.41
CA THR A 18 -9.62 -10.48 2.30
C THR A 18 -10.71 -11.55 2.33
N ASP A 19 -11.74 -11.34 3.14
CA ASP A 19 -13.00 -12.08 3.10
C ASP A 19 -13.75 -11.96 1.78
N ASP A 20 -13.43 -10.94 0.97
CA ASP A 20 -13.94 -10.75 -0.38
C ASP A 20 -12.81 -10.97 -1.42
N ALA A 21 -13.08 -11.78 -2.45
CA ALA A 21 -12.10 -12.16 -3.46
C ALA A 21 -11.74 -11.01 -4.43
N ASP A 22 -12.60 -9.99 -4.52
CA ASP A 22 -12.37 -8.84 -5.41
C ASP A 22 -11.49 -7.77 -4.77
N PHE A 23 -11.16 -7.89 -3.47
CA PHE A 23 -10.39 -6.91 -2.73
C PHE A 23 -9.12 -7.49 -2.09
N CYS A 24 -8.10 -6.64 -1.99
CA CYS A 24 -6.82 -6.94 -1.33
C CYS A 24 -6.46 -5.83 -0.36
N ILE A 25 -5.79 -6.15 0.74
CA ILE A 25 -5.22 -5.15 1.65
C ILE A 25 -3.74 -4.95 1.31
N VAL A 26 -3.36 -3.69 1.10
CA VAL A 26 -1.97 -3.30 0.85
C VAL A 26 -1.40 -2.62 2.09
N ASP A 27 -0.37 -3.21 2.69
CA ASP A 27 0.37 -2.71 3.85
C ASP A 27 1.73 -2.13 3.41
N TYR A 28 1.95 -0.85 3.69
CA TYR A 28 3.16 -0.12 3.29
C TYR A 28 4.27 -0.27 4.33
N LYS A 29 5.43 -0.77 3.87
CA LYS A 29 6.62 -1.00 4.70
C LYS A 29 7.50 0.23 4.83
N ASP A 30 8.19 0.29 5.98
CA ASP A 30 9.27 1.24 6.25
C ASP A 30 10.59 0.86 5.53
N ASP A 31 10.62 -0.30 4.90
CA ASP A 31 11.75 -0.77 4.09
C ASP A 31 12.04 0.19 2.93
N ALA A 32 13.29 0.61 2.83
CA ALA A 32 13.82 1.38 1.72
C ALA A 32 14.88 0.55 1.00
N THR A 33 14.84 0.58 -0.33
CA THR A 33 15.83 -0.10 -1.16
C THR A 33 16.31 0.84 -2.26
N ALA A 34 17.60 0.84 -2.57
CA ALA A 34 18.20 1.56 -3.69
C ALA A 34 19.17 0.64 -4.44
N PHE A 35 19.57 1.06 -5.65
CA PHE A 35 20.50 0.30 -6.52
C PHE A 35 20.04 -1.16 -6.74
N ASN A 36 18.81 -1.34 -7.20
CA ASN A 36 18.18 -2.65 -7.40
C ASN A 36 18.12 -3.57 -6.17
N GLY A 37 18.26 -3.01 -4.97
CA GLY A 37 18.23 -3.77 -3.71
C GLY A 37 19.62 -4.07 -3.15
N LEU A 38 20.69 -3.54 -3.76
CA LEU A 38 22.04 -3.61 -3.18
C LEU A 38 22.15 -2.77 -1.90
N LYS A 39 21.41 -1.65 -1.82
CA LYS A 39 21.29 -0.86 -0.60
C LYS A 39 19.91 -1.09 0.00
N LYS A 40 19.87 -1.54 1.26
CA LYS A 40 18.65 -1.77 2.04
C LYS A 40 18.76 -1.08 3.39
N GLY A 41 17.63 -0.65 3.92
CA GLY A 41 17.54 -0.08 5.26
C GLY A 41 16.09 0.21 5.63
N THR A 42 15.88 0.65 6.86
CA THR A 42 14.57 1.01 7.37
C THR A 42 14.51 2.51 7.58
N ILE A 43 13.48 3.16 7.04
CA ILE A 43 13.18 4.56 7.29
C ILE A 43 11.89 4.60 8.10
N ALA A 44 12.00 4.87 9.41
CA ALA A 44 10.86 4.86 10.32
C ALA A 44 9.75 5.81 9.82
N GLY A 45 8.52 5.30 9.74
CA GLY A 45 7.35 6.06 9.32
C GLY A 45 7.21 6.26 7.80
N LYS A 46 8.16 5.77 6.98
CA LYS A 46 8.08 5.83 5.52
C LYS A 46 6.80 5.18 4.98
N GLY A 47 6.39 4.04 5.53
CA GLY A 47 5.19 3.33 5.13
C GLY A 47 3.92 4.15 5.33
N VAL A 48 3.82 4.83 6.48
CA VAL A 48 2.69 5.71 6.82
C VAL A 48 2.62 6.90 5.86
N ILE A 49 3.74 7.58 5.63
CA ILE A 49 3.79 8.72 4.70
C ILE A 49 3.40 8.28 3.29
N ASN A 50 3.96 7.17 2.81
CA ASN A 50 3.68 6.67 1.46
C ASN A 50 2.22 6.24 1.28
N ASN A 51 1.62 5.57 2.26
CA ASN A 51 0.21 5.20 2.21
C ASN A 51 -0.68 6.45 2.12
N LYS A 52 -0.47 7.43 2.99
CA LYS A 52 -1.25 8.69 2.98
C LYS A 52 -1.09 9.46 1.67
N MET A 53 0.15 9.59 1.17
CA MET A 53 0.42 10.29 -0.08
C MET A 53 -0.18 9.55 -1.29
N SER A 54 -0.06 8.23 -1.36
CA SER A 54 -0.65 7.44 -2.46
C SER A 54 -2.17 7.57 -2.47
N ASN A 55 -2.82 7.46 -1.31
CA ASN A 55 -4.27 7.57 -1.19
C ASN A 55 -4.77 8.98 -1.56
N TYR A 56 -4.02 10.03 -1.19
CA TYR A 56 -4.31 11.39 -1.62
C TYR A 56 -4.24 11.53 -3.14
N LEU A 57 -3.17 11.01 -3.77
CA LEU A 57 -2.99 11.08 -5.21
C LEU A 57 -4.06 10.27 -5.96
N PHE A 58 -4.44 9.08 -5.50
CA PHE A 58 -5.50 8.30 -6.12
C PHE A 58 -6.85 9.03 -6.10
N ARG A 59 -7.25 9.59 -4.95
CA ARG A 59 -8.46 10.42 -4.87
C ARG A 59 -8.40 11.64 -5.78
N LEU A 60 -7.23 12.27 -5.93
CA LEU A 60 -7.04 13.40 -6.84
C LEU A 60 -7.22 12.98 -8.30
N LEU A 61 -6.67 11.82 -8.69
CA LEU A 61 -6.82 11.25 -10.03
C LEU A 61 -8.29 10.91 -10.33
N GLU A 62 -8.98 10.27 -9.39
CA GLU A 62 -10.40 9.91 -9.50
C GLU A 62 -11.29 11.14 -9.64
N LYS A 63 -10.97 12.23 -8.91
CA LYS A 63 -11.66 13.52 -9.05
C LYS A 63 -11.56 14.09 -10.48
N HIS A 64 -10.50 13.73 -11.22
CA HIS A 64 -10.30 14.12 -12.62
C HIS A 64 -10.74 13.03 -13.60
N GLY A 65 -11.52 12.04 -13.16
CA GLY A 65 -12.07 10.99 -14.01
C GLY A 65 -11.09 9.89 -14.40
N ILE A 66 -9.93 9.81 -13.76
CA ILE A 66 -8.94 8.76 -14.01
C ILE A 66 -9.21 7.60 -13.05
N PRO A 67 -9.58 6.40 -13.54
CA PRO A 67 -9.87 5.26 -12.68
C PRO A 67 -8.59 4.76 -12.00
N THR A 68 -8.72 4.38 -10.74
CA THR A 68 -7.64 3.77 -9.96
C THR A 68 -8.15 2.51 -9.25
N HIS A 69 -7.25 1.77 -8.62
CA HIS A 69 -7.61 0.59 -7.82
C HIS A 69 -7.88 0.96 -6.34
N PHE A 70 -7.76 2.24 -5.96
CA PHE A 70 -7.97 2.66 -4.59
C PHE A 70 -9.45 2.54 -4.22
N VAL A 71 -9.75 1.89 -3.10
CA VAL A 71 -11.12 1.76 -2.62
C VAL A 71 -11.32 2.65 -1.40
N ARG A 72 -10.51 2.45 -0.36
CA ARG A 72 -10.53 3.27 0.86
C ARG A 72 -9.31 3.03 1.73
N GLN A 73 -8.96 4.05 2.50
CA GLN A 73 -7.93 3.93 3.54
C GLN A 73 -8.47 3.13 4.73
N LEU A 74 -7.69 2.17 5.23
CA LEU A 74 -8.04 1.33 6.39
C LEU A 74 -7.33 1.79 7.66
N SER A 75 -6.08 2.21 7.54
CA SER A 75 -5.27 2.70 8.65
C SER A 75 -4.23 3.72 8.16
N ASP A 76 -3.32 4.12 9.03
CA ASP A 76 -2.21 4.99 8.65
C ASP A 76 -1.25 4.33 7.66
N ARG A 77 -1.18 3.00 7.62
CA ARG A 77 -0.26 2.23 6.74
C ARG A 77 -0.93 1.21 5.82
N GLU A 78 -2.23 1.00 5.96
CA GLU A 78 -2.98 0.07 5.12
C GLU A 78 -4.07 0.78 4.32
N THR A 79 -4.22 0.33 3.08
CA THR A 79 -5.35 0.68 2.21
C THR A 79 -5.98 -0.59 1.65
N LEU A 80 -7.25 -0.44 1.32
CA LEU A 80 -7.96 -1.35 0.44
C LEU A 80 -7.85 -0.85 -1.00
#